data_AF-A0A9D6E309-F1
#
_entry.id   AF-A0A9D6E309-F1
#
_cell.length_a   1.000
_cell.length_b   1.000
_cell.length_c   1.000
_cell.angle_alpha   90.00
_cell.angle_beta   90.00
_cell.angle_gamma   90.00
#
_symmetry.space_group_name_H-M   'P 1'
#
loop_
_entity.id
_entity.type
_entity.pdbx_description
1 polymer ?
#
loop_
_entity_poly.entity_id
_entity_poly.type
_entity_poly.pdbx_seq_one_letter_code
_entity_poly.pdbx_strand_id
1 'polypeptide(L)'
;MKRTAVLILLILLVCASIFLFRDVIIPGKPEVRPVPKETPSSPASEYKVQFSGTRLAAISRNRRIWQMSCRKVEGIAADNTAIAHDIRGTFYRNGKPVMSVKADRARVNLTSKDVDFLSPVFAYTVRGDAAKFRSLKWDGTREWK
;
A
#
# COMPACT_ATOMS: atom_id res chain seq x y z
N MET A 1 25.98 -25.61 4.01
CA MET A 1 25.64 -25.46 5.44
C MET A 1 26.11 -24.16 6.11
N LYS A 2 26.67 -23.16 5.39
CA LYS A 2 27.15 -21.90 6.02
C LYS A 2 26.16 -20.71 5.97
N ARG A 3 25.07 -20.81 5.18
CA ARG A 3 24.11 -19.69 4.98
C ARG A 3 23.02 -19.60 6.05
N THR A 4 22.67 -20.73 6.68
CA THR A 4 21.69 -20.79 7.77
C THR A 4 22.24 -20.20 9.07
N ALA A 5 23.53 -20.34 9.35
CA ALA A 5 24.17 -19.77 10.54
C ALA A 5 24.17 -18.24 10.52
N VAL A 6 24.34 -17.62 9.35
CA VAL A 6 24.34 -16.16 9.19
C VAL A 6 22.94 -15.57 9.41
N LEU A 7 21.90 -16.28 8.99
CA LEU A 7 20.51 -15.84 9.16
C LEU A 7 20.09 -15.87 10.64
N ILE A 8 20.51 -16.88 11.39
CA ILE A 8 20.23 -17.00 12.84
C ILE A 8 20.98 -15.93 13.63
N LEU A 9 22.23 -15.62 13.25
CA LEU A 9 23.01 -14.56 13.90
C LEU A 9 22.38 -13.17 13.70
N LEU A 10 21.84 -12.88 12.51
CA LEU A 10 21.15 -11.62 12.21
C LEU A 10 19.84 -11.46 12.99
N ILE A 11 19.08 -12.55 13.19
CA ILE A 11 17.82 -12.51 13.96
C ILE A 11 18.10 -12.27 15.45
N LEU A 12 19.16 -12.87 16.02
CA LEU A 12 19.55 -12.64 17.42
C LEU A 12 20.02 -11.19 17.67
N LEU A 13 20.67 -10.55 16.68
CA LEU A 13 21.14 -9.17 16.79
C LEU A 13 19.99 -8.15 16.77
N VAL A 14 18.87 -8.47 16.12
CA VAL A 14 17.66 -7.63 16.09
C VAL A 14 16.82 -7.80 17.37
N CYS A 15 16.83 -8.97 18.01
CA CYS A 15 16.13 -9.16 19.29
C CYS A 15 16.82 -8.48 20.48
N ALA A 16 18.15 -8.32 20.44
CA ALA A 16 18.90 -7.69 21.53
C ALA A 16 18.69 -6.16 21.63
N SER A 17 18.31 -5.48 20.55
CA SER A 17 18.11 -4.02 20.55
C SER A 17 16.74 -3.59 21.12
N ILE A 18 15.78 -4.50 21.23
CA ILE A 18 14.43 -4.21 21.74
C ILE A 18 14.40 -4.23 23.29
N PHE A 19 15.39 -4.83 23.94
CA PHE A 19 15.42 -4.98 25.40
C PHE A 19 16.11 -3.84 26.17
N LEU A 20 16.76 -2.88 25.50
CA LEU A 20 17.53 -1.81 26.17
C LEU A 20 16.73 -0.53 26.51
N PHE A 21 15.42 -0.50 26.26
CA PHE A 21 14.58 0.67 26.52
C PHE A 21 13.62 0.52 27.72
N ARG A 22 13.82 -0.48 28.59
CA ARG A 22 12.84 -0.81 29.64
C ARG A 22 13.18 -0.42 31.08
N ASP A 23 14.21 0.38 31.35
CA ASP A 23 14.46 0.88 32.70
C ASP A 23 15.06 2.30 32.70
N VAL A 24 14.20 3.31 32.66
CA VAL A 24 14.52 4.65 33.16
C VAL A 24 13.46 5.02 34.18
N ILE A 25 13.73 4.72 35.44
CA ILE A 25 12.95 5.18 36.59
C ILE A 25 13.51 6.55 36.98
N ILE A 26 12.77 7.62 36.71
CA ILE A 26 13.09 8.99 37.16
C ILE A 26 12.38 9.21 38.52
N PRO A 27 13.09 9.50 39.61
CA PRO A 27 12.46 9.82 40.90
C PRO A 27 11.80 11.20 40.87
N GLY A 28 10.70 11.32 41.61
CA GLY A 28 9.63 12.29 41.40
C GLY A 28 9.93 13.76 41.70
N LYS A 29 9.09 14.61 41.12
CA LYS A 29 8.81 15.99 41.56
C LYS A 29 7.31 16.12 41.87
N PRO A 30 6.94 16.94 42.86
CA PRO A 30 5.60 16.93 43.47
C PRO A 30 4.50 17.41 42.52
N GLU A 31 3.34 16.84 42.76
CA GLU A 31 2.08 16.95 42.04
C GLU A 31 1.56 18.40 41.97
N VAL A 32 1.45 18.92 40.74
CA VAL A 32 0.52 20.02 40.42
C VAL A 32 -0.49 19.41 39.48
N ARG A 33 -1.72 19.17 39.97
CA ARG A 33 -2.84 18.74 39.12
C ARG A 33 -3.13 19.83 38.08
N PRO A 34 -2.92 19.58 36.78
CA PRO A 34 -3.49 20.42 35.75
C PRO A 34 -4.94 20.00 35.56
N VAL A 35 -5.85 20.96 35.65
CA VAL A 35 -7.22 20.83 35.14
C VAL A 35 -7.15 20.22 33.73
N PRO A 36 -7.95 19.18 33.38
CA PRO A 36 -7.94 18.62 32.03
C PRO A 36 -8.39 19.69 31.04
N LYS A 37 -7.43 20.38 30.44
CA LYS A 37 -7.67 21.10 29.19
C LYS A 37 -7.63 20.02 28.13
N GLU A 38 -8.79 19.67 27.59
CA GLU A 38 -8.93 18.79 26.44
C GLU A 38 -7.97 19.29 25.36
N THR A 39 -6.83 18.63 25.29
CA THR A 39 -5.85 18.84 24.24
C THR A 39 -6.46 18.09 23.06
N PRO A 40 -6.80 18.76 21.93
CA PRO A 40 -7.22 18.01 20.76
C PRO A 40 -6.11 17.03 20.45
N SER A 41 -6.44 15.74 20.50
CA SER A 41 -5.57 14.65 20.08
C SER A 41 -4.97 15.06 18.74
N SER A 42 -3.70 15.48 18.74
CA SER A 42 -2.96 15.66 17.51
C SER A 42 -3.07 14.34 16.78
N PRO A 43 -3.63 14.27 15.55
CA PRO A 43 -3.72 13.01 14.85
C PRO A 43 -2.30 12.49 14.74
N ALA A 44 -2.05 11.29 15.28
CA ALA A 44 -0.78 10.61 15.16
C ALA A 44 -0.32 10.80 13.71
N SER A 45 0.86 11.40 13.53
CA SER A 45 1.42 11.68 12.21
C SER A 45 1.61 10.36 11.48
N GLU A 46 0.57 9.88 10.81
CA GLU A 46 0.68 8.83 9.82
C GLU A 46 1.73 9.30 8.83
N TYR A 47 2.84 8.57 8.75
CA TYR A 47 3.90 8.84 7.79
C TYR A 47 3.33 8.71 6.36
N LYS A 48 2.85 9.84 5.81
CA LYS A 48 2.31 9.93 4.46
C LYS A 48 3.44 10.14 3.48
N VAL A 49 3.97 9.06 2.92
CA VAL A 49 4.91 9.16 1.79
C VAL A 49 4.10 9.49 0.54
N GLN A 50 4.43 10.60 -0.13
CA GLN A 50 3.78 11.03 -1.37
C GLN A 50 4.68 10.82 -2.58
N PHE A 51 4.18 10.13 -3.59
CA PHE A 51 4.85 9.96 -4.88
C PHE A 51 3.99 10.54 -5.99
N SER A 52 4.61 11.28 -6.91
CA SER A 52 3.95 11.83 -8.09
C SER A 52 4.36 11.07 -9.35
N GLY A 53 3.40 10.80 -10.25
CA GLY A 53 3.69 10.18 -11.55
C GLY A 53 4.14 8.72 -11.45
N THR A 54 3.45 7.91 -10.65
CA THR A 54 3.84 6.51 -10.41
C THR A 54 3.24 5.59 -11.48
N ARG A 55 4.07 4.67 -11.98
CA ARG A 55 3.64 3.58 -12.86
C ARG A 55 3.95 2.25 -12.20
N LEU A 56 2.94 1.42 -12.03
CA LEU A 56 3.05 0.04 -11.54
C LEU A 56 2.72 -0.91 -12.67
N ALA A 57 3.41 -2.05 -12.72
CA ALA A 57 3.12 -3.11 -13.68
C ALA A 57 3.39 -4.46 -13.05
N ALA A 58 2.60 -5.47 -13.40
CA ALA A 58 2.94 -6.85 -13.12
C ALA A 58 3.33 -7.58 -14.40
N ILE A 59 4.34 -8.42 -14.25
CA ILE A 59 4.90 -9.26 -15.31
C ILE A 59 4.78 -10.71 -14.83
N SER A 60 4.19 -11.56 -15.66
CA SER A 60 4.14 -13.01 -15.47
C SER A 60 4.67 -13.69 -16.72
N ARG A 61 5.53 -14.71 -16.54
CA ARG A 61 6.16 -15.47 -17.65
C ARG A 61 6.75 -14.57 -18.74
N ASN A 62 7.45 -13.51 -18.32
CA ASN A 62 8.04 -12.49 -19.18
C ASN A 62 7.03 -11.70 -20.06
N ARG A 63 5.75 -11.66 -19.64
CA ARG A 63 4.68 -10.91 -20.31
C ARG A 63 4.00 -9.97 -19.32
N ARG A 64 3.72 -8.75 -19.76
CA ARG A 64 2.92 -7.80 -18.98
C ARG A 64 1.49 -8.31 -18.92
N ILE A 65 0.94 -8.41 -17.70
CA ILE A 65 -0.44 -8.84 -17.47
C ILE A 65 -1.34 -7.67 -17.07
N TRP A 66 -0.78 -6.67 -16.38
CA TRP A 66 -1.45 -5.41 -16.14
C TRP A 66 -0.44 -4.28 -15.95
N GLN A 67 -0.93 -3.06 -16.10
CA GLN A 67 -0.21 -1.84 -15.80
C GLN A 67 -1.16 -0.80 -15.24
N MET A 68 -0.70 0.01 -14.30
CA MET A 68 -1.40 1.15 -13.75
C MET A 68 -0.50 2.37 -13.77
N SER A 69 -1.08 3.52 -14.06
CA SER A 69 -0.48 4.82 -13.79
C SER A 69 -1.41 5.61 -12.88
N CYS A 70 -0.84 6.41 -11.99
CA CYS A 70 -1.57 7.33 -11.15
C CYS A 70 -0.81 8.65 -11.00
N ARG A 71 -1.55 9.72 -10.70
CA ARG A 71 -0.97 11.04 -10.49
C ARG A 71 -0.26 11.13 -9.16
N LYS A 72 -0.89 10.60 -8.11
CA LYS A 72 -0.44 10.70 -6.72
C LYS A 72 -0.63 9.36 -6.01
N VAL A 73 0.33 8.99 -5.15
CA VAL A 73 0.21 7.88 -4.21
C VAL A 73 0.46 8.40 -2.80
N GLU A 74 -0.39 8.02 -1.85
CA GLU A 74 -0.24 8.29 -0.42
C GLU A 74 -0.06 6.95 0.32
N GLY A 75 1.09 6.72 0.93
CA GLY A 75 1.31 5.54 1.78
C GLY A 75 0.70 5.73 3.17
N ILE A 76 0.01 4.71 3.68
CA ILE A 76 -0.52 4.63 5.04
C ILE A 76 0.19 3.47 5.74
N ALA A 77 1.25 3.79 6.48
CA ALA A 77 2.14 2.80 7.08
C ALA A 77 1.43 1.88 8.11
N ALA A 78 0.46 2.42 8.85
CA ALA A 78 -0.28 1.67 9.87
C ALA A 78 -1.02 0.45 9.30
N ASP A 79 -1.59 0.59 8.09
CA ASP A 79 -2.43 -0.44 7.47
C ASP A 79 -1.69 -1.24 6.38
N ASN A 80 -0.42 -0.93 6.13
CA ASN A 80 0.34 -1.40 4.97
C ASN A 80 -0.43 -1.22 3.65
N THR A 81 -1.12 -0.08 3.51
CA THR A 81 -1.88 0.28 2.32
C THR A 81 -1.32 1.53 1.65
N ALA A 82 -1.60 1.68 0.37
CA ALA A 82 -1.38 2.92 -0.35
C ALA A 82 -2.67 3.36 -1.05
N ILE A 83 -2.93 4.66 -1.04
CA ILE A 83 -4.03 5.28 -1.77
C ILE A 83 -3.48 5.92 -3.03
N ALA A 84 -3.89 5.44 -4.19
CA ALA A 84 -3.55 6.02 -5.48
C ALA A 84 -4.70 6.93 -5.98
N HIS A 85 -4.35 8.01 -6.68
CA HIS A 85 -5.30 9.00 -7.22
C HIS A 85 -5.15 9.19 -8.74
N ASP A 86 -6.25 9.49 -9.43
CA ASP A 86 -6.34 9.68 -10.88
C ASP A 86 -5.73 8.50 -11.64
N ILE A 87 -6.41 7.35 -11.51
CA ILE A 87 -5.89 6.05 -11.89
C ILE A 87 -6.30 5.71 -13.30
N ARG A 88 -5.32 5.20 -14.06
CA ARG A 88 -5.53 4.56 -15.35
C ARG A 88 -4.84 3.20 -15.35
N GLY A 89 -5.64 2.16 -15.46
CA GLY A 89 -5.20 0.77 -15.58
C GLY A 89 -5.35 0.26 -17.00
N THR A 90 -4.47 -0.64 -17.43
CA THR A 90 -4.58 -1.40 -18.67
C THR A 90 -4.28 -2.87 -18.37
N PHE A 91 -5.19 -3.74 -18.77
CA PHE A 91 -5.09 -5.18 -18.66
C PHE A 91 -4.69 -5.79 -19.99
N TYR A 92 -3.84 -6.81 -19.93
CA TYR A 92 -3.27 -7.46 -21.08
C TYR A 92 -3.61 -8.95 -21.09
N ARG A 93 -3.90 -9.48 -22.28
CA ARG A 93 -4.00 -10.93 -22.54
C ARG A 93 -3.05 -11.28 -23.67
N ASN A 94 -2.15 -12.23 -23.44
CA ASN A 94 -1.12 -12.62 -24.42
C ASN A 94 -0.28 -11.42 -24.93
N GLY A 95 0.03 -10.47 -24.03
CA GLY A 95 0.80 -9.27 -24.36
C GLY A 95 0.01 -8.17 -25.09
N LYS A 96 -1.26 -8.41 -25.46
CA LYS A 96 -2.12 -7.41 -26.12
C LYS A 96 -3.07 -6.76 -25.11
N PRO A 97 -3.29 -5.43 -25.16
CA PRO A 97 -4.27 -4.78 -24.31
C PRO A 97 -5.67 -5.32 -24.64
N VAL A 98 -6.47 -5.57 -23.62
CA VAL A 98 -7.86 -6.06 -23.78
C VAL A 98 -8.88 -5.19 -23.07
N MET A 99 -8.48 -4.51 -22.01
CA MET A 99 -9.34 -3.66 -21.21
C MET A 99 -8.55 -2.54 -20.57
N SER A 100 -9.15 -1.36 -20.49
CA SER A 100 -8.65 -0.21 -19.73
C SER A 100 -9.62 0.13 -18.62
N VAL A 101 -9.11 0.55 -17.48
CA VAL A 101 -9.91 0.99 -16.33
C VAL A 101 -9.50 2.39 -15.92
N LYS A 102 -10.46 3.24 -15.61
CA LYS A 102 -10.26 4.56 -15.01
C LYS A 102 -11.00 4.63 -13.69
N ALA A 103 -10.35 5.16 -12.67
CA ALA A 103 -10.97 5.43 -11.37
C ALA A 103 -10.33 6.65 -10.72
N ASP A 104 -11.08 7.35 -9.87
CA ASP A 104 -10.56 8.52 -9.17
C ASP A 104 -9.59 8.11 -8.07
N ARG A 105 -9.85 6.97 -7.43
CA ARG A 105 -9.02 6.41 -6.35
C ARG A 105 -8.89 4.89 -6.46
N ALA A 106 -7.81 4.35 -5.91
CA ALA A 106 -7.72 2.95 -5.55
C ALA A 106 -6.97 2.78 -4.22
N ARG A 107 -7.34 1.74 -3.50
CA ARG A 107 -6.58 1.24 -2.36
C ARG A 107 -5.73 0.07 -2.84
N VAL A 108 -4.44 0.14 -2.57
CA VAL A 108 -3.48 -0.92 -2.88
C VAL A 108 -3.04 -1.54 -1.57
N ASN A 109 -3.22 -2.85 -1.41
CA ASN A 109 -2.62 -3.58 -0.31
C ASN A 109 -1.16 -3.87 -0.66
N LEU A 110 -0.22 -3.37 0.14
CA LEU A 110 1.20 -3.50 -0.16
C LEU A 110 1.74 -4.91 0.17
N THR A 111 1.03 -5.72 0.95
CA THR A 111 1.34 -7.14 1.21
C THR A 111 0.82 -8.03 0.09
N SER A 112 -0.51 -8.10 -0.11
CA SER A 112 -1.14 -9.02 -1.08
C SER A 112 -1.05 -8.54 -2.51
N LYS A 113 -0.72 -7.26 -2.74
CA LYS A 113 -0.75 -6.59 -4.03
C LYS A 113 -2.14 -6.47 -4.65
N ASP A 114 -3.19 -6.69 -3.85
CA ASP A 114 -4.56 -6.44 -4.28
C ASP A 114 -4.81 -4.96 -4.53
N VAL A 115 -5.67 -4.68 -5.51
CA VAL A 115 -6.05 -3.33 -5.87
C VAL A 115 -7.57 -3.21 -5.87
N ASP A 116 -8.10 -2.39 -4.99
CA ASP A 116 -9.51 -2.02 -4.95
C ASP A 116 -9.68 -0.65 -5.60
N PHE A 117 -10.21 -0.62 -6.82
CA PHE A 117 -10.60 0.61 -7.51
C PHE A 117 -11.92 1.12 -6.93
N LEU A 118 -11.96 2.39 -6.55
CA LEU A 118 -13.03 3.01 -5.78
C LEU A 118 -13.82 4.02 -6.62
N SER A 119 -15.13 4.05 -6.38
CA SER A 119 -16.15 4.77 -7.15
C SER A 119 -15.79 6.21 -7.52
N PRO A 120 -16.16 6.65 -8.75
CA PRO A 120 -16.67 5.85 -9.86
C PRO A 120 -15.56 5.09 -10.58
N VAL A 121 -15.86 3.86 -11.04
CA VAL A 121 -14.94 3.06 -11.87
C VAL A 121 -15.53 2.90 -13.26
N PHE A 122 -14.74 3.22 -14.28
CA PHE A 122 -15.10 3.05 -15.68
C PHE A 122 -14.18 2.03 -16.33
N ALA A 123 -14.73 1.03 -16.99
CA ALA A 123 -13.98 0.05 -17.77
C ALA A 123 -14.33 0.17 -19.25
N TYR A 124 -13.33 0.00 -20.11
CA TYR A 124 -13.45 0.07 -21.56
C TYR A 124 -12.75 -1.14 -22.18
N THR A 125 -13.43 -1.90 -23.03
CA THR A 125 -12.79 -2.97 -23.82
C THR A 125 -12.19 -2.38 -25.09
N VAL A 126 -11.22 -3.07 -25.69
CA VAL A 126 -10.66 -2.68 -27.00
C VAL A 126 -11.68 -2.74 -28.15
N ARG A 127 -12.85 -3.36 -27.93
CA ARG A 127 -13.95 -3.42 -28.90
C ARG A 127 -14.90 -2.21 -28.79
N GLY A 128 -14.69 -1.33 -27.81
CA GLY A 128 -15.52 -0.15 -27.57
C GLY A 128 -16.61 -0.36 -26.51
N ASP A 129 -16.74 -1.55 -25.92
CA ASP A 129 -17.70 -1.78 -24.83
C ASP A 129 -17.29 -0.96 -23.61
N ALA A 130 -18.27 -0.35 -22.94
CA ALA A 130 -18.04 0.44 -21.74
C ALA A 130 -18.94 -0.03 -20.59
N ALA A 131 -18.39 -0.07 -19.39
CA ALA A 131 -19.14 -0.38 -18.18
C ALA A 131 -18.75 0.55 -17.03
N LYS A 132 -19.73 0.88 -16.19
CA LYS A 132 -19.55 1.71 -15.00
C LYS A 132 -19.85 0.89 -13.75
N PHE A 133 -18.97 0.95 -12.78
CA PHE A 133 -19.07 0.23 -11.52
C PHE A 133 -18.88 1.18 -10.34
N ARG A 134 -19.40 0.78 -9.16
CA ARG A 134 -19.08 1.44 -7.90
C ARG A 134 -17.70 1.04 -7.38
N SER A 135 -17.29 -0.19 -7.64
CA SER A 135 -15.98 -0.68 -7.25
C SER A 135 -15.55 -1.81 -8.17
N LEU A 136 -14.26 -1.98 -8.33
CA LEU A 136 -13.67 -3.12 -9.02
C LEU A 136 -12.50 -3.61 -8.16
N LYS A 137 -12.46 -4.91 -7.88
CA LYS A 137 -11.34 -5.52 -7.15
C LYS A 137 -10.48 -6.30 -8.12
N TRP A 138 -9.18 -6.09 -8.03
CA TRP A 138 -8.17 -6.87 -8.72
C TRP A 138 -7.35 -7.65 -7.68
N ASP A 139 -7.25 -8.96 -7.90
CA ASP A 139 -6.38 -9.84 -7.15
C ASP A 139 -4.97 -9.79 -7.76
N GLY A 140 -4.01 -9.24 -7.01
CA GLY A 140 -2.66 -9.00 -7.48
C GLY A 140 -1.88 -10.27 -7.84
N THR A 141 -2.33 -11.42 -7.33
CA THR A 141 -1.68 -12.72 -7.48
C THR A 141 -2.27 -13.57 -8.60
N ARG A 142 -3.43 -13.18 -9.15
CA ARG A 142 -4.17 -14.02 -10.07
C ARG A 142 -3.69 -13.88 -11.52
N GLU A 143 -3.08 -14.95 -12.03
CA GLU A 143 -2.85 -15.13 -13.47
C GLU A 143 -4.16 -15.55 -14.15
N TRP A 144 -4.58 -14.81 -15.19
CA TRP A 144 -5.68 -15.25 -16.05
C TRP A 144 -5.14 -16.33 -17.00
N LYS A 145 -5.61 -17.57 -16.84
CA LYS A 145 -5.35 -18.69 -17.76
C LYS A 145 -6.12 -18.52 -19.07
#